data_AF-A0A645HLQ8-F1
#
_entry.id   AF-A0A645HLQ8-F1
#
_cell.length_a   1.000
_cell.length_b   1.000
_cell.length_c   1.000
_cell.angle_alpha   90.00
_cell.angle_beta   90.00
_cell.angle_gamma   90.00
#
_symmetry.space_group_name_H-M   'P 1'
#
loop_
_entity.id
_entity.type
_entity.pdbx_description
1 polymer ?
#
loop_
_entity_poly.entity_id
_entity_poly.type
_entity_poly.pdbx_seq_one_letter_code
_entity_poly.pdbx_strand_id
1 'polypeptide(L)'
;MRILTSTALVSGSDAPLVALRSNKPIPKELLMPCMKEIRALRLMAPIHSYDVLIPNILNTGADIVATGETFQLAENRGKCD
;
A
#
# COMPACT_ATOMS: atom_id res chain seq x y z
N MET A 1 18.16 -3.13 11.69
CA MET A 1 16.76 -2.72 11.52
C MET A 1 16.71 -1.61 10.48
N ARG A 2 15.73 -1.58 9.56
CA ARG A 2 15.57 -0.47 8.60
C ARG A 2 14.10 -0.19 8.35
N ILE A 3 13.78 1.01 7.90
CA ILE A 3 12.45 1.30 7.34
C ILE A 3 12.29 0.50 6.04
N LEU A 4 11.20 -0.25 5.95
CA LEU A 4 10.79 -0.91 4.72
C LEU A 4 10.09 0.15 3.87
N THR A 5 10.59 0.39 2.66
CA THR A 5 9.95 1.24 1.65
C THR A 5 9.63 0.37 0.45
N SER A 6 8.40 0.43 -0.04
CA SER A 6 7.93 -0.38 -1.17
C SER A 6 6.76 0.32 -1.85
N THR A 7 6.26 -0.30 -2.92
CA THR A 7 5.09 0.16 -3.66
C THR A 7 4.08 -0.99 -3.74
N ALA A 8 2.80 -0.64 -3.70
CA ALA A 8 1.71 -1.59 -3.92
C ALA A 8 0.81 -1.13 -5.07
N LEU A 9 0.20 -2.11 -5.74
CA LEU A 9 -0.78 -1.89 -6.79
C LEU A 9 -2.12 -1.48 -6.18
N VAL A 10 -2.68 -0.39 -6.68
CA VAL A 10 -4.02 0.09 -6.33
C VAL A 10 -4.93 -0.09 -7.54
N SER A 11 -6.09 -0.71 -7.32
CA SER A 11 -7.12 -0.90 -8.33
C SER A 11 -8.11 0.26 -8.30
N GLY A 12 -8.63 0.64 -9.47
CA GLY A 12 -9.62 1.71 -9.59
C GLY A 12 -9.06 3.12 -9.35
N SER A 13 -7.74 3.29 -9.41
CA SER A 13 -7.06 4.59 -9.26
C SER A 13 -6.48 5.12 -10.56
N ASP A 14 -6.29 6.44 -10.62
CA ASP A 14 -5.63 7.12 -11.74
C ASP A 14 -4.13 6.79 -11.79
N ALA A 15 -3.52 6.63 -10.62
CA ALA A 15 -2.18 6.14 -10.41
C ALA A 15 -2.26 4.69 -9.89
N PRO A 16 -1.85 3.67 -10.69
CA PRO A 16 -1.99 2.27 -10.30
C PRO A 16 -1.00 1.83 -9.22
N LEU A 17 -0.08 2.70 -8.79
CA LEU A 17 0.94 2.40 -7.79
C LEU A 17 0.93 3.45 -6.68
N VAL A 18 0.86 3.00 -5.43
CA VAL A 18 1.01 3.85 -4.26
C VAL A 18 2.31 3.54 -3.53
N ALA A 19 3.02 4.59 -3.11
CA ALA A 19 4.19 4.47 -2.25
C ALA A 19 3.77 4.14 -0.82
N LEU A 20 4.44 3.19 -0.20
CA LEU A 20 4.20 2.77 1.18
C LEU A 20 5.50 2.57 1.94
N ARG A 21 5.42 2.70 3.25
CA ARG A 21 6.54 2.46 4.16
C ARG A 21 6.10 1.83 5.46
N SER A 22 7.03 1.22 6.19
CA SER A 22 6.78 0.85 7.57
C SER A 22 6.88 2.09 8.47
N ASN A 23 5.96 2.23 9.45
CA ASN A 23 6.02 3.32 10.43
C ASN A 23 7.19 3.14 11.43
N LYS A 24 7.64 1.90 11.62
CA LYS A 24 8.75 1.53 12.50
C LYS A 24 9.78 0.69 11.76
N PRO A 25 11.02 0.58 12.28
CA PRO A 25 12.05 -0.26 11.69
C PRO A 25 11.69 -1.75 11.77
N ILE A 26 11.87 -2.47 10.66
CA ILE A 26 11.65 -3.91 10.58
C ILE A 26 13.01 -4.66 10.58
N PRO A 27 13.12 -5.83 11.24
CA PRO A 27 14.29 -6.70 11.15
C PRO A 27 14.60 -7.14 9.72
N LYS A 28 15.88 -7.27 9.37
CA LYS A 28 16.30 -7.61 7.99
C LYS A 28 15.71 -8.95 7.51
N GLU A 29 15.61 -9.91 8.41
CA GLU A 29 15.09 -11.25 8.17
C GLU A 29 13.60 -11.24 7.75
N LEU A 30 12.84 -10.25 8.21
CA LEU A 30 11.41 -10.13 7.93
C LEU A 30 11.09 -9.26 6.72
N LEU A 31 12.08 -8.60 6.11
CA LEU A 31 11.86 -7.75 4.93
C LEU A 31 11.31 -8.55 3.74
N MET A 32 11.88 -9.72 3.44
CA MET A 32 11.41 -10.58 2.34
C MET A 32 10.00 -11.12 2.60
N PRO A 33 9.67 -11.66 3.79
CA PRO A 33 8.30 -11.98 4.17
C PRO A 33 7.33 -10.81 4.05
N CYS A 34 7.68 -9.61 4.55
CA CYS A 34 6.81 -8.43 4.45
C CYS A 34 6.50 -8.08 2.99
N MET A 35 7.49 -8.20 2.09
CA MET A 35 7.28 -7.96 0.66
C MET A 35 6.30 -8.95 0.02
N LYS A 36 6.22 -10.19 0.52
CA LYS A 36 5.23 -11.17 0.04
C LYS A 36 3.81 -10.77 0.46
N GLU A 37 3.64 -10.36 1.71
CA GLU A 37 2.36 -9.84 2.22
C GLU A 37 1.89 -8.61 1.43
N ILE A 38 2.79 -7.65 1.20
CA ILE A 38 2.49 -6.45 0.41
C ILE A 38 2.10 -6.80 -1.03
N ARG A 39 2.72 -7.81 -1.64
CA ARG A 39 2.36 -8.27 -3.00
C ARG A 39 1.00 -8.96 -3.06
N ALA A 40 0.57 -9.61 -1.98
CA ALA A 40 -0.75 -10.23 -1.90
C ALA A 40 -1.86 -9.20 -1.61
N LEU A 41 -1.49 -8.02 -1.13
CA LEU A 41 -2.41 -6.94 -0.81
C LEU A 41 -3.13 -6.44 -2.06
N ARG A 42 -4.46 -6.45 -2.03
CA ARG A 42 -5.30 -5.83 -3.05
C ARG A 42 -5.85 -4.53 -2.50
N LEU A 43 -5.29 -3.41 -2.96
CA LEU A 43 -5.72 -2.08 -2.57
C LEU A 43 -6.74 -1.54 -3.57
N MET A 44 -7.71 -0.78 -3.06
CA MET A 44 -8.66 -0.01 -3.86
C MET A 44 -8.53 1.46 -3.51
N ALA A 45 -8.61 2.34 -4.51
CA ALA A 45 -8.71 3.76 -4.26
C ALA A 45 -10.07 4.11 -3.61
N PRO A 46 -10.17 5.27 -2.92
CA PRO A 46 -9.09 6.23 -2.66
C PRO A 46 -8.18 5.79 -1.50
N ILE A 47 -6.88 6.06 -1.62
CA ILE A 47 -5.91 5.91 -0.53
C ILE A 47 -5.30 7.27 -0.23
N HIS A 48 -5.26 7.63 1.04
CA HIS A 48 -4.66 8.87 1.50
C HIS A 48 -3.28 8.63 2.11
N SER A 49 -2.49 9.70 2.13
CA SER A 49 -1.25 9.71 2.90
C SER A 49 -1.54 9.35 4.36
N TYR A 50 -0.68 8.53 4.96
CA TYR A 50 -0.76 8.02 6.33
C TYR A 50 -1.82 6.94 6.59
N ASP A 51 -2.55 6.49 5.56
CA ASP A 51 -3.46 5.35 5.72
C ASP A 51 -2.70 4.09 6.12
N VAL A 52 -3.20 3.39 7.14
CA VAL A 52 -2.66 2.10 7.59
C VAL A 52 -3.21 1.00 6.70
N LEU A 53 -2.35 0.44 5.85
CA LEU A 53 -2.70 -0.60 4.90
C LEU A 53 -2.63 -2.00 5.51
N ILE A 54 -1.60 -2.24 6.33
CA ILE A 54 -1.43 -3.51 7.06
C ILE A 54 -0.98 -3.17 8.49
N PRO A 55 -1.85 -3.34 9.49
CA PRO A 55 -1.46 -3.18 10.88
C PRO A 55 -0.61 -4.36 11.36
N ASN A 56 0.40 -4.09 12.18
CA ASN A 56 1.26 -5.07 12.85
C ASN A 56 1.77 -6.19 11.92
N ILE A 57 2.42 -5.82 10.82
CA ILE A 57 2.85 -6.76 9.78
C ILE A 57 3.74 -7.85 10.40
N LEU A 58 3.36 -9.12 10.22
CA LEU A 58 4.07 -10.30 10.74
C LEU A 58 4.39 -10.23 12.24
N ASN A 59 3.52 -9.61 13.05
CA ASN A 59 3.72 -9.44 14.49
C ASN A 59 5.00 -8.68 14.87
N THR A 60 5.49 -7.82 14.00
CA THR A 60 6.71 -7.01 14.24
C THR A 60 6.48 -5.80 15.12
N GLY A 61 5.22 -5.43 15.37
CA GLY A 61 4.81 -4.18 15.99
C GLY A 61 4.91 -2.96 15.07
N ALA A 62 5.22 -3.17 13.78
CA ALA A 62 5.29 -2.15 12.74
C ALA A 62 4.07 -2.23 11.82
N ASP A 63 3.57 -1.08 11.39
CA ASP A 63 2.45 -0.97 10.46
C ASP A 63 2.96 -0.53 9.10
N ILE A 64 2.33 -1.03 8.04
CA ILE A 64 2.55 -0.55 6.68
C ILE A 64 1.59 0.61 6.42
N VAL A 65 2.15 1.77 6.16
CA VAL A 65 1.41 3.01 5.92
C VAL A 65 1.65 3.53 4.50
N ALA A 66 0.61 4.05 3.86
CA ALA A 66 0.73 4.77 2.61
C ALA A 66 1.41 6.13 2.84
N THR A 67 2.26 6.54 1.89
CA THR A 67 2.85 7.88 1.84
C THR A 67 2.55 8.61 0.53
N GLY A 68 1.95 7.90 -0.42
CA GLY A 68 1.37 8.51 -1.61
C GLY A 68 -0.15 8.58 -1.49
N GLU A 69 -0.75 9.34 -2.39
CA GLU A 69 -2.20 9.47 -2.52
C GLU A 69 -2.63 8.87 -3.84
N THR A 70 -3.78 8.19 -3.83
CA THR A 70 -4.43 7.73 -5.05
C THR A 70 -5.90 8.09 -4.99
N PHE A 71 -6.40 8.69 -6.07
CA PHE A 71 -7.80 9.08 -6.19
C PHE A 71 -8.53 8.06 -7.02
N GLN A 72 -9.81 7.85 -6.71
CA GLN A 72 -10.64 6.92 -7.47
C GLN A 72 -10.88 7.50 -8.86
N LEU A 73 -10.65 6.69 -9.90
CA LEU A 73 -11.06 7.04 -11.25
C LEU A 73 -12.58 7.18 -11.26
N ALA A 74 -13.06 8.35 -11.66
CA ALA A 74 -14.45 8.49 -12.04
C ALA A 74 -14.68 7.58 -13.25
N GLU A 75 -15.37 6.46 -13.06
CA GLU A 75 -15.93 5.68 -14.17
C GLU A 75 -16.96 6.58 -14.89
N ASN A 76 -16.51 7.44 -15.79
CA ASN A 76 -17.34 7.92 -16.87
C ASN A 76 -17.54 6.74 -17.82
N ARG A 77 -18.42 5.81 -17.43
CA ARG A 77 -19.06 4.89 -18.37
C ARG A 77 -19.86 5.78 -19.32
N GLY A 78 -19.21 6.19 -20.40
CA GLY A 78 -19.86 6.67 -21.60
C GLY A 78 -20.92 5.64 -21.96
N LYS A 79 -22.17 6.01 -21.69
CA LYS A 79 -23.37 5.39 -22.21
C LYS A 79 -23.15 5.35 -23.72
N CYS A 80 -23.16 4.15 -24.31
CA CYS A 80 -23.11 4.00 -25.76
C CYS A 80 -24.34 4.71 -26.35
N ASP A 81 -24.10 5.69 -27.21
CA ASP A 81 -25.08 6.27 -28.12
C ASP A 81 -25.27 5.34 -29.34
#